data_AF-A0A7C4D051-F1
#
_entry.id   AF-A0A7C4D051-F1
#
_cell.length_a   1.000
_cell.length_b   1.000
_cell.length_c   1.000
_cell.angle_alpha   90.00
_cell.angle_beta   90.00
_cell.angle_gamma   90.00
#
_symmetry.space_group_name_H-M   'P 1'
#
loop_
_entity.id
_entity.type
_entity.pdbx_description
1 polymer ?
#
loop_
_entity_poly.entity_id
_entity_poly.type
_entity_poly.pdbx_seq_one_letter_code
_entity_poly.pdbx_strand_id
1 'polypeptide(L)'
;EIIGYDPEVDSIIYVPVFTWDPVRDVFVFRGKGASYLLENKIAVMRGISRINMRQIYEELNMRAQFLDLMVKKKIFNYFDVWNTIIKTYEIGLETALKRLERGSLT
;
A
#
# COMPACT_ATOMS: atom_id res chain seq x y z
N GLU A 1 5.87 -8.42 -8.84
CA GLU A 1 4.81 -9.42 -8.63
C GLU A 1 5.09 -10.60 -9.53
N ILE A 2 5.25 -11.79 -8.96
CA ILE A 2 5.35 -13.03 -9.74
C ILE A 2 3.92 -13.40 -10.14
N ILE A 3 3.68 -13.56 -11.44
CA ILE A 3 2.37 -13.86 -12.00
C ILE A 3 2.22 -15.36 -12.26
N GLY A 4 3.29 -15.97 -12.76
CA GLY A 4 3.31 -17.39 -13.10
C GLY A 4 4.61 -17.80 -13.77
N TYR A 5 4.59 -18.95 -14.42
CA TYR A 5 5.70 -19.52 -15.15
C TYR A 5 5.25 -19.86 -16.57
N ASP A 6 6.08 -19.51 -17.55
CA ASP A 6 5.89 -19.81 -18.96
C ASP A 6 6.73 -21.06 -19.33
N PRO A 7 6.09 -22.20 -19.63
CA PRO A 7 6.80 -23.44 -19.96
C PRO A 7 7.38 -23.44 -21.38
N GLU A 8 6.92 -22.59 -22.30
CA GLU A 8 7.41 -22.59 -23.68
C GLU A 8 8.82 -21.99 -23.77
N VAL A 9 9.11 -20.99 -22.94
CA VAL A 9 10.39 -20.28 -22.88
C VAL A 9 11.16 -20.52 -21.57
N ASP A 10 10.68 -21.44 -20.73
CA ASP A 10 11.26 -21.80 -19.42
C ASP A 10 11.58 -20.56 -18.55
N SER A 11 10.57 -19.70 -18.33
CA SER A 11 10.80 -18.42 -17.64
C SER A 11 9.70 -18.00 -16.66
N ILE A 12 10.07 -17.22 -15.65
CA ILE A 12 9.11 -16.66 -14.68
C ILE A 12 8.49 -15.38 -15.26
N ILE A 13 7.17 -15.33 -15.32
CA ILE A 13 6.42 -14.13 -15.68
C ILE A 13 6.30 -13.25 -14.44
N TYR A 14 6.81 -12.02 -14.50
CA TYR A 14 6.70 -11.07 -13.40
C TYR A 14 6.47 -9.63 -13.87
N VAL A 15 5.85 -8.83 -13.00
CA VAL A 15 5.61 -7.39 -13.20
C VAL A 15 6.40 -6.59 -12.16
N PRO A 16 7.32 -5.68 -12.56
CA PRO A 16 8.00 -4.79 -11.62
C PRO A 16 7.07 -3.65 -11.18
N VAL A 17 6.62 -3.71 -9.92
CA VAL A 17 5.66 -2.74 -9.35
C VAL A 17 6.34 -1.49 -8.81
N PHE A 18 7.54 -1.64 -8.27
CA PHE A 18 8.40 -0.55 -7.86
C PHE A 18 9.75 -0.70 -8.54
N THR A 19 10.30 0.42 -9.00
CA THR A 19 11.66 0.50 -9.54
C THR A 19 12.43 1.58 -8.80
N TRP A 20 13.68 1.34 -8.46
CA TRP A 20 14.55 2.37 -7.87
C TRP A 20 15.24 3.16 -8.98
N ASP A 21 15.22 4.49 -8.87
CA ASP A 21 16.00 5.40 -9.67
C ASP A 21 17.26 5.80 -8.87
N PRO A 22 18.45 5.28 -9.23
CA PRO A 22 19.68 5.53 -8.49
C PRO A 22 20.19 6.97 -8.60
N VAL A 23 19.81 7.70 -9.66
CA VAL A 23 20.30 9.07 -9.88
C VAL A 23 19.63 10.04 -8.93
N ARG A 24 18.34 9.83 -8.66
CA ARG A 24 17.53 10.69 -7.78
C ARG A 24 17.34 10.12 -6.37
N ASP A 25 17.78 8.88 -6.15
CA ASP A 25 17.51 8.10 -4.94
C ASP A 25 16.02 8.04 -4.58
N VAL A 26 15.18 7.65 -5.56
CA VAL A 26 13.73 7.56 -5.37
C VAL A 26 13.17 6.23 -5.86
N PHE A 27 12.16 5.72 -5.15
CA PHE A 27 11.35 4.61 -5.63
C PHE A 27 10.19 5.13 -6.49
N VAL A 28 10.09 4.62 -7.71
CA VAL A 28 9.00 4.93 -8.64
C VAL A 28 7.97 3.81 -8.59
N PHE A 29 6.75 4.14 -8.19
CA PHE A 29 5.63 3.21 -8.25
C PHE A 29 5.08 3.12 -9.68
N ARG A 30 5.34 1.99 -10.35
CA ARG A 30 4.82 1.66 -11.68
C ARG A 30 3.55 0.80 -11.63
N GLY A 31 3.14 0.35 -10.44
CA GLY A 31 2.00 -0.53 -10.25
C GLY A 31 0.62 0.12 -10.40
N LYS A 32 0.51 1.45 -10.54
CA LYS A 32 -0.78 2.10 -10.71
C LYS A 32 -1.40 1.72 -12.06
N GLY A 33 -2.47 0.93 -12.03
CA GLY A 33 -3.11 0.37 -13.23
C GLY A 33 -2.42 -0.88 -13.79
N ALA A 34 -1.42 -1.41 -13.09
CA ALA A 34 -0.59 -2.53 -13.57
C ALA A 34 -0.31 -3.59 -12.49
N SER A 35 -0.71 -3.36 -11.23
CA SER A 35 -0.56 -4.35 -10.16
C SER A 35 -1.61 -5.44 -10.34
N TYR A 36 -1.15 -6.62 -10.76
CA TYR A 36 -1.99 -7.79 -10.92
C TYR A 36 -2.56 -8.24 -9.57
N LEU A 37 -1.75 -8.21 -8.50
CA LEU A 37 -2.21 -8.60 -7.16
C LEU A 37 -3.30 -7.65 -6.62
N LEU A 38 -3.15 -6.34 -6.77
CA LEU A 38 -4.18 -5.40 -6.34
C LEU A 38 -5.48 -5.62 -7.14
N GLU A 39 -5.39 -5.69 -8.46
CA GLU A 39 -6.58 -5.65 -9.32
C GLU A 39 -7.28 -7.01 -9.50
N ASN A 40 -6.53 -8.12 -9.55
CA ASN A 40 -7.09 -9.43 -9.87
C ASN A 40 -7.19 -10.36 -8.65
N LYS A 41 -6.52 -10.03 -7.53
CA LYS A 41 -6.65 -10.79 -6.29
C LYS A 41 -7.40 -9.98 -5.24
N ILE A 42 -6.85 -8.86 -4.80
CA ILE A 42 -7.40 -8.11 -3.67
C ILE A 42 -8.74 -7.45 -4.03
N ALA A 43 -8.85 -6.83 -5.21
CA ALA A 43 -10.11 -6.22 -5.66
C ALA A 43 -11.26 -7.25 -5.72
N VAL A 44 -10.97 -8.41 -6.31
CA VAL A 44 -11.92 -9.51 -6.49
C VAL A 44 -12.35 -10.05 -5.13
N MET A 45 -11.40 -10.29 -4.21
CA MET A 45 -11.70 -10.71 -2.84
C MET A 45 -12.59 -9.72 -2.08
N ARG A 46 -12.45 -8.42 -2.38
CA ARG A 46 -13.24 -7.35 -1.77
C ARG A 46 -14.53 -7.02 -2.52
N GLY A 47 -14.84 -7.71 -3.61
CA GLY A 47 -16.02 -7.42 -4.45
C GLY A 47 -15.97 -6.06 -5.14
N ILE A 48 -14.78 -5.46 -5.30
CA ILE A 48 -14.62 -4.18 -5.98
C ILE A 48 -14.68 -4.43 -7.49
N SER A 49 -15.66 -3.82 -8.16
CA SER A 49 -15.79 -3.91 -9.62
C SER A 49 -14.68 -3.14 -10.34
N ARG A 50 -14.42 -3.49 -11.61
CA ARG A 50 -13.41 -2.80 -12.43
C ARG A 50 -13.67 -1.29 -12.57
N ILE A 51 -14.94 -0.87 -12.62
CA ILE A 51 -15.31 0.57 -12.68
C ILE A 51 -14.88 1.29 -11.39
N ASN A 52 -14.92 0.59 -10.25
CA ASN A 52 -14.55 1.14 -8.95
C ASN A 52 -13.09 0.87 -8.59
N MET A 53 -12.25 0.46 -9.53
CA MET A 53 -10.89 0.01 -9.24
C MET A 53 -10.03 1.10 -8.58
N ARG A 54 -10.35 2.37 -8.84
CA ARG A 54 -9.75 3.53 -8.18
C ARG A 54 -9.74 3.43 -6.65
N GLN A 55 -10.77 2.83 -6.05
CA GLN A 55 -10.91 2.71 -4.58
C GLN A 55 -9.75 1.96 -3.92
N ILE A 56 -9.20 0.93 -4.58
CA ILE A 56 -8.09 0.17 -4.00
C ILE A 56 -6.80 1.02 -3.93
N TYR A 57 -6.58 1.85 -4.95
CA TYR A 57 -5.44 2.74 -5.02
C TYR A 57 -5.61 3.94 -4.09
N GLU A 58 -6.84 4.40 -3.86
CA GLU A 58 -7.15 5.41 -2.85
C GLU A 58 -6.82 4.91 -1.44
N GLU A 59 -7.21 3.67 -1.10
CA GLU A 59 -6.86 3.09 0.19
C GLU A 59 -5.35 2.87 0.32
N LEU A 60 -4.67 2.38 -0.73
CA LEU A 60 -3.21 2.25 -0.75
C LEU A 60 -2.52 3.59 -0.46
N ASN A 61 -2.99 4.67 -1.11
CA ASN A 61 -2.46 6.01 -0.89
C ASN A 61 -2.73 6.51 0.53
N MET A 62 -3.90 6.25 1.08
CA MET A 62 -4.24 6.61 2.47
C MET A 62 -3.34 5.88 3.48
N ARG A 63 -3.02 4.60 3.24
CA ARG A 63 -2.05 3.85 4.06
C ARG A 63 -0.65 4.44 3.96
N ALA A 64 -0.21 4.84 2.77
CA ALA A 64 1.08 5.50 2.58
C ALA A 64 1.14 6.84 3.32
N GLN A 65 0.07 7.65 3.25
CA GLN A 65 -0.05 8.90 4.00
C GLN A 65 0.00 8.68 5.51
N PHE A 66 -0.65 7.61 6.01
CA PHE A 66 -0.61 7.26 7.43
C PHE A 66 0.82 6.97 7.90
N LEU A 67 1.57 6.15 7.16
CA LEU A 67 2.98 5.84 7.49
C LEU A 67 3.88 7.08 7.39
N ASP A 68 3.71 7.90 6.34
CA ASP A 68 4.45 9.16 6.19
C ASP A 68 4.19 10.12 7.36
N LEU A 69 2.95 10.17 7.85
CA LEU A 69 2.60 10.98 9.02
C LEU A 69 3.21 10.45 10.32
N MET A 70 3.30 9.13 10.49
CA MET A 70 4.02 8.52 11.62
C MET A 70 5.49 8.93 11.61
N VAL A 71 6.14 8.92 10.44
CA VAL A 71 7.52 9.40 10.26
C VAL A 71 7.65 10.89 10.61
N LYS A 72 6.74 11.73 10.10
CA LYS A 72 6.71 13.17 10.42
C LYS A 72 6.53 13.46 11.91
N LYS A 73 5.78 12.61 12.61
CA LYS A 73 5.58 12.67 14.07
C LYS A 73 6.66 11.94 14.88
N LYS A 74 7.70 11.44 14.22
CA LYS A 74 8.84 10.74 14.84
C LYS A 74 8.45 9.49 15.63
N ILE A 75 7.39 8.79 15.20
CA ILE A 75 6.98 7.51 15.78
C ILE A 75 7.87 6.43 15.19
N PHE A 76 9.01 6.17 15.84
CA PHE A 76 10.03 5.22 15.36
C PHE A 76 10.23 4.02 16.28
N ASN A 77 9.80 4.11 17.54
CA ASN A 77 9.85 2.96 18.43
C ASN A 77 8.93 1.86 17.86
N TYR A 78 9.46 0.65 17.79
CA TYR A 78 8.75 -0.50 17.23
C TYR A 78 7.36 -0.71 17.86
N PHE A 79 7.24 -0.61 19.19
CA PHE A 79 5.96 -0.83 19.87
C PHE A 79 4.98 0.32 19.64
N ASP A 80 5.48 1.56 19.54
CA ASP A 80 4.63 2.70 19.20
C ASP A 80 4.11 2.60 17.76
N VAL A 81 4.95 2.15 16.83
CA VAL A 81 4.55 1.86 15.45
C VAL A 81 3.48 0.78 15.43
N TRP A 82 3.72 -0.34 16.10
CA TRP A 82 2.76 -1.44 16.23
C TRP A 82 1.42 -0.97 16.79
N ASN A 83 1.43 -0.29 17.94
CA ASN A 83 0.22 0.22 18.59
C ASN A 83 -0.55 1.18 17.68
N THR A 84 0.16 2.06 16.99
CA THR A 84 -0.41 3.02 16.04
C THR A 84 -1.07 2.31 14.86
N ILE A 85 -0.45 1.26 14.31
CA ILE A 85 -1.01 0.44 13.25
C ILE A 85 -2.25 -0.32 13.74
N ILE A 86 -2.22 -0.90 14.94
CA ILE A 86 -3.36 -1.62 15.52
C ILE A 86 -4.61 -0.73 15.64
N LYS A 87 -4.45 0.57 15.96
CA LYS A 87 -5.57 1.52 15.96
C LYS A 87 -6.28 1.59 14.61
N THR A 88 -5.59 1.40 13.49
CA THR A 88 -6.24 1.38 12.17
C THR A 88 -7.24 0.22 12.01
N TYR A 89 -7.02 -0.90 12.71
CA TYR A 89 -7.92 -2.06 12.73
C TYR A 89 -9.08 -1.87 13.72
N GLU A 90 -8.88 -1.15 14.82
CA GLU A 90 -9.90 -0.90 15.84
C GLU A 90 -10.94 0.14 15.42
N ILE A 91 -10.50 1.26 14.82
CA ILE A 91 -11.37 2.42 14.52
C ILE A 91 -11.46 2.75 13.02
N GLY A 92 -10.79 1.97 12.17
CA GLY A 92 -10.69 2.20 10.73
C GLY A 92 -9.58 3.18 10.35
N LEU A 93 -9.02 2.99 9.15
CA LEU A 93 -7.88 3.75 8.63
C LEU A 93 -8.15 5.25 8.54
N GLU A 94 -9.31 5.66 8.00
CA GLU A 94 -9.63 7.08 7.83
C GLU A 94 -9.73 7.81 9.17
N THR A 95 -10.41 7.19 10.15
CA THR A 95 -10.51 7.74 11.51
C THR A 95 -9.15 7.79 12.19
N ALA A 96 -8.36 6.72 12.07
CA ALA A 96 -7.01 6.66 12.63
C ALA A 96 -6.11 7.75 12.03
N LEU A 97 -6.15 7.96 10.71
CA LEU A 97 -5.40 9.02 10.04
C LEU A 97 -5.78 10.41 10.57
N LYS A 98 -7.08 10.73 10.63
CA LYS A 98 -7.56 12.02 11.17
C LYS A 98 -7.15 12.25 12.63
N ARG A 99 -7.19 11.20 13.45
CA ARG A 99 -6.72 11.29 14.85
C ARG A 99 -5.22 11.44 14.95
N LEU A 100 -4.46 10.74 14.10
CA LEU A 100 -3.00 10.88 14.05
C LEU A 100 -2.62 12.31 13.66
N GLU A 101 -3.27 12.89 12.65
CA GLU A 101 -3.08 14.29 12.23
C GLU A 101 -3.25 15.25 13.40
N ARG A 102 -4.35 15.11 14.13
CA ARG A 102 -4.69 15.91 15.32
C ARG A 102 -3.82 15.62 16.54
N GLY A 103 -3.02 14.56 16.53
CA GLY A 103 -2.19 14.15 17.67
C GLY A 103 -2.98 13.47 18.79
N SER A 104 -4.16 12.93 18.50
CA SER A 104 -5.06 12.29 19.47
C SER A 104 -5.22 10.78 19.25
N LEU A 105 -4.28 10.17 18.51
CA LEU A 105 -4.29 8.72 18.25
C LEU A 105 -3.65 7.89 19.38
N THR A 106 -2.77 8.51 20.17
CA THR A 106 -2.15 7.95 21.38
C THR A 106 -3.04 8.12 22.60
#